data_AF-A0A2N4XV11-F1
#
_entry.id   AF-A0A2N4XV11-F1
#
_cell.length_a   1.000
_cell.length_b   1.000
_cell.length_c   1.000
_cell.angle_alpha   90.00
_cell.angle_beta   90.00
_cell.angle_gamma   90.00
#
_symmetry.space_group_name_H-M   'P 1'
#
loop_
_entity.id
_entity.type
_entity.pdbx_description
1 polymer ?
#
loop_
_entity_poly.entity_id
_entity_poly.type
_entity_poly.pdbx_seq_one_letter_code
_entity_poly.pdbx_strand_id
1 'polypeptide(L)'
;MNAPTAYHQLGRFIVTFQHLEDAVNDLLVLMADTDDGVVRILANDLEYGKRLNTTDVLFARFVDLRNNTRTEAKAEFHKLMVELRELGERRNDLVHSRYNSWLNVDGKEGLLRTNAKLRGSKGEREEVEEE
;
A
#
# COMPACT_ATOMS: atom_id res chain seq x y z
N MET A 1 -3.48 -28.11 -15.35
CA MET A 1 -3.29 -26.70 -14.98
C MET A 1 -2.58 -26.69 -13.63
N ASN A 2 -1.36 -26.18 -13.54
CA ASN A 2 -0.63 -26.14 -12.27
C ASN A 2 -1.36 -25.19 -11.31
N ALA A 3 -1.61 -25.64 -10.08
CA ALA A 3 -2.18 -24.79 -9.05
C ALA A 3 -1.26 -23.59 -8.80
N PRO A 4 -1.80 -22.37 -8.60
CA PRO A 4 -0.99 -21.19 -8.35
C PRO A 4 -0.21 -21.37 -7.04
N THR A 5 1.12 -21.26 -7.11
CA THR A 5 2.00 -21.31 -5.93
C THR A 5 1.79 -20.08 -5.06
N ALA A 6 2.16 -20.16 -3.78
CA ALA A 6 2.05 -18.99 -2.89
C ALA A 6 2.95 -17.81 -3.35
N TYR A 7 4.10 -18.07 -4.00
CA TYR A 7 4.87 -17.02 -4.68
C TYR A 7 4.11 -16.35 -5.83
N HIS A 8 3.35 -17.12 -6.61
CA HIS A 8 2.52 -16.56 -7.68
C HIS A 8 1.41 -15.66 -7.12
N GLN A 9 0.79 -16.04 -6.00
CA GLN A 9 -0.21 -15.22 -5.33
C GLN A 9 0.39 -13.93 -4.76
N LEU A 10 1.57 -14.00 -4.14
CA LEU A 10 2.31 -12.83 -3.67
C LEU A 10 2.65 -11.87 -4.82
N GLY A 11 3.13 -12.39 -5.93
CA GLY A 11 3.41 -11.60 -7.14
C GLY A 11 2.15 -10.91 -7.69
N ARG A 12 1.03 -11.63 -7.77
CA ARG A 12 -0.26 -11.04 -8.17
C ARG A 12 -0.69 -9.91 -7.25
N PHE A 13 -0.54 -10.09 -5.93
CA PHE A 13 -0.86 -9.05 -4.96
C PHE A 13 0.00 -7.79 -5.18
N ILE A 14 1.31 -7.94 -5.33
CA ILE A 14 2.23 -6.80 -5.54
C ILE A 14 1.88 -6.03 -6.82
N VAL A 15 1.65 -6.72 -7.94
CA VAL A 15 1.28 -6.08 -9.21
C VAL A 15 -0.07 -5.38 -9.11
N THR A 16 -1.05 -6.02 -8.47
CA THR A 16 -2.37 -5.39 -8.27
C THR A 16 -2.28 -4.15 -7.39
N PHE A 17 -1.40 -4.16 -6.38
CA PHE A 17 -1.16 -3.00 -5.54
C PHE A 17 -0.52 -1.84 -6.32
N GLN A 18 0.33 -2.11 -7.31
CA GLN A 18 0.89 -1.04 -8.16
C GLN A 18 -0.21 -0.26 -8.91
N HIS A 19 -1.24 -0.96 -9.41
CA HIS A 19 -2.39 -0.28 -10.04
C HIS A 19 -3.16 0.62 -9.07
N LEU A 20 -3.22 0.24 -7.79
CA LEU A 20 -3.79 1.10 -6.75
C LEU A 20 -2.90 2.32 -6.50
N GLU A 21 -1.58 2.16 -6.47
CA GLU A 21 -0.65 3.31 -6.34
C GLU A 21 -0.80 4.28 -7.51
N ASP A 22 -0.94 3.75 -8.73
CA ASP A 22 -1.17 4.55 -9.94
C ASP A 22 -2.49 5.32 -9.87
N ALA A 23 -3.58 4.67 -9.41
CA ALA A 23 -4.86 5.34 -9.24
C ALA A 23 -4.81 6.50 -8.22
N VAL A 24 -4.04 6.35 -7.13
CA VAL A 24 -3.81 7.44 -6.16
C VAL A 24 -3.03 8.58 -6.81
N ASN A 25 -2.01 8.27 -7.62
CA ASN A 25 -1.26 9.29 -8.35
C ASN A 25 -2.16 10.05 -9.34
N ASP A 26 -3.05 9.36 -10.05
CA ASP A 26 -4.00 10.00 -10.95
C ASP A 26 -4.98 10.92 -10.19
N LEU A 27 -5.42 10.53 -8.99
CA LEU A 27 -6.23 11.41 -8.13
C LEU A 27 -5.46 12.67 -7.71
N LEU A 28 -4.18 12.54 -7.35
CA LEU A 28 -3.33 13.70 -7.02
C LEU A 28 -3.23 14.67 -8.18
N VAL A 29 -3.00 14.17 -9.39
CA VAL A 29 -2.94 14.99 -10.61
C VAL A 29 -4.25 15.72 -10.86
N LEU A 30 -5.38 15.01 -10.77
CA LEU A 30 -6.71 15.59 -10.99
C LEU A 30 -7.05 16.68 -9.96
N MET A 31 -6.59 16.56 -8.71
CA MET A 31 -6.89 17.51 -7.64
C MET A 31 -5.91 18.68 -7.56
N ALA A 32 -4.70 18.53 -8.07
CA ALA A 32 -3.66 19.56 -7.97
C ALA A 32 -3.87 20.74 -8.94
N ASP A 33 -4.71 20.57 -9.98
CA ASP A 33 -5.07 21.61 -10.97
C ASP A 33 -3.85 22.38 -11.51
N THR A 34 -2.78 21.64 -11.81
CA THR A 34 -1.47 22.16 -12.25
C THR A 34 -0.81 21.20 -13.24
N ASP A 35 0.43 21.49 -13.63
CA ASP A 35 1.21 20.64 -14.54
C ASP A 35 1.33 19.19 -14.01
N ASP A 36 0.78 18.24 -14.78
CA ASP A 36 0.77 16.81 -14.47
C ASP A 36 2.19 16.26 -14.26
N GLY A 37 3.15 16.69 -15.08
CA GLY A 37 4.55 16.26 -14.98
C GLY A 37 5.17 16.63 -13.65
N VAL A 38 4.97 17.87 -13.20
CA VAL A 38 5.47 18.35 -11.89
C VAL A 38 4.83 17.57 -10.74
N VAL A 39 3.52 17.32 -10.79
CA VAL A 39 2.81 16.56 -9.74
C VAL A 39 3.31 15.14 -9.66
N ARG A 40 3.50 14.46 -10.80
CA ARG A 40 4.01 13.09 -10.84
C ARG A 40 5.46 12.98 -10.35
N ILE A 41 6.32 13.94 -10.70
CA ILE A 41 7.69 14.00 -10.17
C ILE A 41 7.67 14.09 -8.65
N LEU A 42 6.91 15.04 -8.10
CA LEU A 42 6.80 15.24 -6.66
C LEU A 42 6.16 14.03 -5.97
N ALA A 43 5.13 13.43 -6.56
CA ALA A 43 4.46 12.25 -6.02
C ALA A 43 5.40 11.04 -5.96
N ASN A 44 6.26 10.84 -6.97
CA ASN A 44 7.25 9.76 -6.97
C ASN A 44 8.32 9.91 -5.88
N ASP A 45 8.66 11.14 -5.50
CA ASP A 45 9.59 11.40 -4.38
C ASP A 45 8.93 11.20 -3.00
N LEU A 46 7.59 11.08 -2.95
CA LEU A 46 6.85 10.86 -1.71
C LEU A 46 6.64 9.37 -1.41
N GLU A 47 6.94 8.99 -0.17
CA GLU A 47 6.50 7.72 0.41
C GLU A 47 4.98 7.54 0.26
N TYR A 48 4.54 6.31 0.03
CA TYR A 48 3.13 6.01 -0.26
C TYR A 48 2.15 6.58 0.79
N GLY A 49 2.48 6.47 2.09
CA GLY A 49 1.65 7.05 3.15
C GLY A 49 1.55 8.58 3.09
N LYS A 50 2.62 9.27 2.65
CA LYS A 50 2.59 10.73 2.43
C LYS A 50 1.72 11.09 1.24
N ARG A 51 1.79 10.32 0.14
CA ARG A 51 0.90 10.48 -1.03
C ARG A 51 -0.58 10.39 -0.65
N LEU A 52 -0.95 9.39 0.16
CA LEU A 52 -2.33 9.24 0.65
C LEU A 52 -2.79 10.44 1.50
N ASN A 53 -1.95 10.88 2.45
CA ASN A 53 -2.29 12.06 3.27
C ASN A 53 -2.45 13.33 2.43
N THR A 54 -1.59 13.55 1.44
CA THR A 54 -1.71 14.68 0.52
C THR A 54 -3.00 14.59 -0.30
N THR A 55 -3.34 13.40 -0.77
CA THR A 55 -4.59 13.12 -1.51
C THR A 55 -5.81 13.47 -0.66
N ASP A 56 -5.83 13.01 0.60
CA ASP A 56 -6.90 13.28 1.57
C ASP A 56 -7.12 14.78 1.81
N VAL A 57 -6.03 15.51 2.07
CA VAL A 57 -6.07 16.96 2.32
C VAL A 57 -6.52 17.73 1.08
N LEU A 58 -6.03 17.37 -0.11
CA LEU A 58 -6.45 18.02 -1.36
C LEU A 58 -7.93 17.77 -1.64
N PHE A 59 -8.43 16.57 -1.39
CA PHE A 59 -9.85 16.26 -1.54
C PHE A 59 -10.70 17.05 -0.55
N ALA A 60 -10.32 17.08 0.72
CA ALA A 60 -11.04 17.85 1.74
C ALA A 60 -11.12 19.34 1.35
N ARG A 61 -10.01 19.91 0.87
CA ARG A 61 -9.95 21.29 0.38
C ARG A 61 -10.84 21.50 -0.85
N PHE A 62 -10.83 20.57 -1.80
CA PHE A 62 -11.69 20.63 -2.99
C PHE A 62 -13.18 20.68 -2.60
N VAL A 63 -13.58 19.87 -1.63
CA VAL A 63 -14.94 19.84 -1.09
C VAL A 63 -15.27 21.16 -0.37
N ASP A 64 -14.36 21.70 0.43
CA ASP A 64 -14.55 22.99 1.14
C ASP A 64 -14.74 24.18 0.20
N LEU A 65 -14.02 24.20 -0.93
CA LEU A 65 -14.13 25.28 -1.90
C LEU A 65 -15.46 25.25 -2.68
N ARG A 66 -16.18 24.13 -2.67
CA ARG A 66 -17.47 23.97 -3.34
C ARG A 66 -18.59 24.09 -2.32
N ASN A 67 -19.30 25.22 -2.35
CA ASN A 67 -20.40 25.58 -1.42
C ASN A 67 -21.64 24.66 -1.41
N ASN A 68 -21.60 23.47 -2.04
CA ASN A 68 -22.77 22.60 -2.19
C ASN A 68 -22.42 21.10 -2.10
N THR A 69 -21.39 20.76 -1.32
CA THR A 69 -20.84 19.41 -1.29
C THR A 69 -21.22 18.69 0.00
N ARG A 70 -21.54 17.40 -0.10
CA ARG A 70 -21.87 16.57 1.06
C ARG A 70 -20.64 16.44 1.96
N THR A 71 -20.72 17.00 3.17
CA THR A 71 -19.65 16.87 4.20
C THR A 71 -19.31 15.41 4.49
N GLU A 72 -20.29 14.50 4.35
CA GLU A 72 -20.14 13.05 4.45
C GLU A 72 -19.09 12.48 3.50
N ALA A 73 -18.95 13.06 2.29
CA ALA A 73 -17.98 12.59 1.31
C ALA A 73 -16.54 12.74 1.80
N LYS A 74 -16.23 13.73 2.65
CA LYS A 74 -14.89 13.87 3.26
C LYS A 74 -14.60 12.73 4.22
N ALA A 75 -15.58 12.37 5.05
CA ALA A 75 -15.41 11.32 6.04
C ALA A 75 -15.25 9.95 5.36
N GLU A 76 -16.03 9.69 4.32
CA GLU A 76 -15.91 8.48 3.50
C GLU A 76 -14.55 8.41 2.79
N PHE A 77 -14.11 9.50 2.18
CA PHE A 77 -12.83 9.56 1.50
C PHE A 77 -11.64 9.40 2.46
N HIS A 78 -11.68 10.07 3.61
CA HIS A 78 -10.68 9.91 4.66
C HIS A 78 -10.58 8.46 5.13
N LYS A 79 -11.73 7.81 5.37
CA LYS A 79 -11.77 6.39 5.74
C LYS A 79 -11.12 5.52 4.67
N LEU A 80 -11.41 5.76 3.39
CA LEU A 80 -10.76 5.05 2.29
C LEU A 80 -9.24 5.25 2.33
N MET A 81 -8.75 6.48 2.51
CA MET A 81 -7.30 6.76 2.59
C MET A 81 -6.62 6.03 3.76
N VAL A 82 -7.32 5.89 4.90
CA VAL A 82 -6.84 5.09 6.04
C VAL A 82 -6.75 3.61 5.69
N GLU A 83 -7.79 3.03 5.07
CA GLU A 83 -7.79 1.62 4.63
C GLU A 83 -6.67 1.35 3.61
N LEU A 84 -6.44 2.27 2.67
CA LEU A 84 -5.34 2.16 1.70
C LEU A 84 -3.97 2.24 2.38
N ARG A 85 -3.83 3.04 3.43
CA ARG A 85 -2.59 3.12 4.21
C ARG A 85 -2.28 1.80 4.89
N GLU A 86 -3.27 1.20 5.56
CA GLU A 86 -3.13 -0.11 6.20
C GLU A 86 -2.74 -1.18 5.18
N LEU A 87 -3.34 -1.15 3.99
CA LEU A 87 -2.97 -2.04 2.89
C LEU A 87 -1.54 -1.82 2.41
N GLY A 88 -1.08 -0.56 2.34
CA GLY A 88 0.30 -0.22 2.03
C GLY A 88 1.30 -0.70 3.07
N GLU A 89 0.96 -0.61 4.35
CA GLU A 89 1.76 -1.18 5.45
C GLU A 89 1.84 -2.71 5.32
N ARG A 90 0.72 -3.38 5.00
CA ARG A 90 0.70 -4.83 4.74
C ARG A 90 1.55 -5.20 3.53
N ARG A 91 1.48 -4.42 2.45
CA ARG A 91 2.33 -4.61 1.26
C ARG A 91 3.80 -4.46 1.61
N ASN A 92 4.16 -3.48 2.43
CA ASN A 92 5.53 -3.28 2.89
C ASN A 92 6.03 -4.47 3.70
N ASP A 93 5.22 -4.96 4.64
CA ASP A 93 5.53 -6.16 5.42
C ASP A 93 5.72 -7.38 4.52
N LEU A 94 4.87 -7.56 3.50
CA LEU A 94 4.98 -8.67 2.56
C LEU A 94 6.23 -8.58 1.67
N VAL A 95 6.57 -7.40 1.15
CA VAL A 95 7.74 -7.21 0.27
C VAL A 95 9.06 -7.31 1.03
N HIS A 96 9.08 -6.91 2.31
CA HIS A 96 10.27 -6.92 3.15
C HIS A 96 10.37 -8.15 4.07
N SER A 97 9.54 -9.16 3.86
CA SER A 97 9.63 -10.44 4.57
C SER A 97 10.56 -11.43 3.88
N ARG A 98 11.17 -12.32 4.67
CA ARG A 98 11.83 -13.51 4.16
C ARG A 98 10.81 -14.64 4.04
N TYR A 99 10.96 -15.42 2.99
CA TYR A 99 10.06 -16.52 2.64
C TYR A 99 10.87 -17.81 2.51
N ASN A 100 10.55 -18.80 3.35
CA ASN A 100 11.16 -20.13 3.30
C ASN A 100 10.11 -21.16 2.85
N SER A 101 10.41 -21.93 1.81
CA SER A 101 9.56 -23.06 1.41
C SER A 101 9.61 -24.15 2.47
N TRP A 102 8.46 -24.73 2.78
CA TRP A 102 8.35 -25.91 3.64
C TRP A 102 7.38 -26.93 3.05
N LEU A 103 7.51 -28.17 3.49
CA LEU A 103 6.68 -29.28 3.03
C LEU A 103 6.03 -29.93 4.25
N ASN A 104 4.71 -30.05 4.24
CA ASN A 104 3.98 -30.68 5.33
C ASN A 104 4.05 -32.23 5.23
N VAL A 105 3.59 -32.92 6.28
CA VAL A 105 3.56 -34.40 6.34
C VAL A 105 2.71 -35.03 5.22
N ASP A 106 1.75 -34.27 4.67
CA ASP A 106 0.89 -34.66 3.54
C ASP A 106 1.49 -34.34 2.14
N GLY A 107 2.74 -33.85 2.08
CA GLY A 107 3.39 -33.49 0.81
C GLY A 107 2.95 -32.16 0.20
N LYS A 108 2.19 -31.33 0.92
CA LYS A 108 1.79 -29.99 0.47
C LYS A 108 2.90 -28.98 0.73
N GLU A 109 3.25 -28.24 -0.31
CA GLU A 109 4.21 -27.13 -0.23
C GLU A 109 3.54 -25.89 0.35
N GLY A 110 4.19 -25.27 1.33
CA GLY A 110 3.78 -24.03 1.98
C GLY A 110 4.92 -23.01 2.02
N LEU A 111 4.59 -21.80 2.45
CA LEU A 111 5.51 -20.68 2.51
C LEU A 111 5.51 -20.07 3.91
N LEU A 112 6.60 -20.25 4.65
CA LEU A 112 6.79 -19.67 5.97
C LEU A 112 7.32 -18.25 5.82
N ARG A 113 6.58 -17.28 6.38
CA ARG A 113 6.98 -15.88 6.39
C ARG A 113 7.70 -15.56 7.68
N THR A 114 8.91 -15.02 7.55
CA THR A 114 9.65 -14.45 8.68
C THR A 114 9.77 -12.95 8.45
N ASN A 115 9.14 -12.15 9.31
CA ASN A 115 9.21 -10.70 9.21
C ASN A 115 10.65 -10.25 9.48
N ALA A 116 11.36 -9.73 8.47
CA ALA A 116 12.70 -9.19 8.67
C ALA A 116 12.63 -7.73 9.15
N LYS A 117 11.98 -7.48 10.31
CA LYS A 117 11.98 -6.13 10.90
C LYS A 117 13.25 -5.94 11.73
N LEU A 118 14.17 -5.11 11.23
CA LEU A 118 15.27 -4.57 12.03
C LEU A 118 14.69 -3.52 13.00
N ARG A 119 14.54 -3.87 14.29
CA ARG A 119 14.29 -2.86 15.32
C ARG A 119 15.59 -2.11 15.59
N GLY A 120 15.67 -0.87 15.10
CA GLY A 120 16.86 -0.01 15.12
C GLY A 120 17.42 0.35 16.50
N SER A 121 16.83 -0.10 17.61
CA SER A 121 17.36 0.16 18.96
C SER A 121 18.41 -0.84 19.43
N LYS A 122 18.52 -2.03 18.84
CA LYS A 122 19.46 -3.09 19.28
C LYS A 122 20.35 -3.68 18.19
N GLY A 123 20.08 -3.41 16.91
CA GLY A 123 20.86 -3.99 15.81
C GLY A 123 20.68 -5.51 15.66
N GLU A 124 19.65 -6.09 16.29
CA GLU A 124 19.36 -7.52 16.27
C GLU A 124 18.10 -7.78 15.41
N ARG A 125 18.11 -8.87 14.63
CA ARG A 125 16.95 -9.33 13.87
C ARG A 125 16.05 -10.14 14.79
N GLU A 126 14.82 -9.68 15.02
CA GLU A 126 13.78 -10.50 15.65
C GLU A 126 13.01 -11.23 14.54
N GLU A 127 13.08 -12.56 14.55
CA GLU A 127 12.32 -13.43 13.65
C GLU A 127 10.96 -13.73 14.28
N VAL A 128 9.90 -13.04 13.83
CA VAL A 128 8.52 -13.40 14.17
C VAL A 128 7.96 -14.23 13.03
N GLU A 129 7.67 -15.49 13.31
CA GLU A 129 7.03 -16.44 12.38
C GLU A 129 5.53 -16.18 12.32
N GLU A 130 4.98 -16.03 11.11
CA GLU A 130 3.54 -16.02 10.85
C GLU A 130 3.24 -17.10 9.80
N GLU A 131 2.31 -18.00 10.12
CA GLU A 131 1.73 -19.02 9.21
C GLU A 131 0.71 -18.42 8.23
#